data_AF-A0A398BPZ9-F1
#
_entry.id   AF-A0A398BPZ9-F1
#
_cell.length_a   1.000
_cell.length_b   1.000
_cell.length_c   1.000
_cell.angle_alpha   90.00
_cell.angle_beta   90.00
_cell.angle_gamma   90.00
#
_symmetry.space_group_name_H-M   'P 1'
#
loop_
_entity.id
_entity.type
_entity.pdbx_description
1 polymer ?
#
loop_
_entity_poly.entity_id
_entity_poly.type
_entity_poly.pdbx_seq_one_letter_code
_entity_poly.pdbx_strand_id
1 'polypeptide(L)'
;MRASFHGEVKPIEHLFDIAVRGGPVPIDSVPETPLALQFVQGRADVDISDPSFDFVRSIRVFEITYQQHRNRDGGCKSSESVYLGSYGAQGKYHRRRSSVSAVPATSDLSVPADCLGYRHRSVFVEWRDAKGSYGHEEVHY
;
A
#
# COMPACT_ATOMS: atom_id res chain seq x y z
N MET A 1 -6.70 -2.54 30.59
CA MET A 1 -6.27 -3.72 29.81
C MET A 1 -5.14 -3.29 28.90
N ARG A 2 -3.95 -3.88 29.05
CA ARG A 2 -2.79 -3.67 28.17
C ARG A 2 -2.85 -4.74 27.09
N ALA A 3 -2.93 -4.35 25.82
CA ALA A 3 -2.78 -5.28 24.71
C ALA A 3 -1.29 -5.46 24.45
N SER A 4 -0.79 -6.67 24.66
CA SER A 4 0.56 -7.08 24.28
C SER A 4 0.47 -7.66 22.87
N PHE A 5 1.14 -7.05 21.91
CA PHE A 5 1.32 -7.63 20.59
C PHE A 5 2.57 -8.51 20.62
N HIS A 6 2.39 -9.83 20.66
CA HIS A 6 3.40 -10.76 20.18
C HIS A 6 3.10 -11.02 18.71
N GLY A 7 3.62 -10.14 17.87
CA GLY A 7 3.63 -10.31 16.42
C GLY A 7 4.95 -10.95 16.02
N GLU A 8 4.87 -12.16 15.50
CA GLU A 8 5.89 -12.78 14.66
C GLU A 8 6.33 -11.77 13.59
N VAL A 9 7.64 -11.69 13.35
CA VAL A 9 8.26 -10.66 12.50
C VAL A 9 7.61 -10.66 11.12
N LYS A 10 6.83 -9.62 10.84
CA LYS A 10 6.11 -9.46 9.57
C LYS A 10 7.09 -9.09 8.44
N PRO A 11 6.79 -9.44 7.18
CA PRO A 11 7.62 -9.17 5.99
C PRO A 11 8.03 -7.70 5.76
N ILE A 12 7.48 -6.76 6.54
CA ILE A 12 7.79 -5.33 6.49
C ILE A 12 9.25 -5.02 6.85
N GLU A 13 9.95 -5.93 7.54
CA GLU A 13 11.39 -5.77 7.83
C GLU A 13 12.28 -5.88 6.57
N HIS A 14 11.76 -6.41 5.45
CA HIS A 14 12.52 -6.43 4.19
C HIS A 14 12.47 -5.12 3.39
N LEU A 15 11.66 -4.13 3.80
CA LEU A 15 11.63 -2.83 3.13
C LEU A 15 12.90 -1.99 3.39
N PHE A 16 13.70 -2.32 4.41
CA PHE A 16 14.92 -1.60 4.76
C PHE A 16 16.22 -2.29 4.32
N ASP A 17 16.14 -3.41 3.60
CA ASP A 17 17.32 -4.22 3.22
C ASP A 17 17.95 -3.80 1.89
N ILE A 18 17.90 -2.50 1.56
CA ILE A 18 18.83 -1.87 0.61
C ILE A 18 20.00 -1.29 1.42
N ALA A 19 20.60 -2.12 2.28
CA ALA A 19 21.90 -1.86 2.86
C ALA A 19 22.93 -2.57 1.98
N VAL A 20 23.60 -1.77 1.14
CA VAL A 20 24.98 -1.91 0.69
C VAL A 20 25.60 -3.29 0.96
N ARG A 21 25.79 -4.10 -0.10
CA ARG A 21 26.71 -5.24 -0.07
C ARG A 21 28.12 -4.74 0.24
N GLY A 22 28.46 -4.65 1.52
CA GLY A 22 29.81 -4.35 2.01
C GLY A 22 30.40 -5.58 2.66
N GLY A 23 31.09 -6.42 1.87
CA GLY A 23 32.22 -7.17 2.44
C GLY A 23 33.25 -6.18 3.00
N PRO A 24 34.22 -6.61 3.82
CA PRO A 24 35.13 -5.69 4.50
C PRO A 24 36.03 -4.98 3.49
N VAL A 25 35.61 -3.80 3.04
CA VAL A 25 36.45 -2.85 2.33
C VAL A 25 37.22 -2.07 3.39
N PRO A 26 38.57 -1.99 3.30
CA PRO A 26 39.36 -1.17 4.22
C PRO A 26 38.79 0.25 4.28
N ILE A 27 38.55 0.72 5.50
CA ILE A 27 37.89 1.97 5.84
C ILE A 27 38.85 3.15 5.62
N ASP A 28 39.50 3.23 4.47
CA ASP A 28 40.27 4.42 4.11
C ASP A 28 39.37 5.32 3.27
N SER A 29 38.84 6.34 3.95
CA SER A 29 38.19 7.53 3.38
C SER A 29 36.70 7.38 3.01
N VAL A 30 35.84 7.21 4.00
CA VAL A 30 34.46 7.72 3.89
C VAL A 30 34.58 9.25 3.96
N PRO A 31 34.21 10.03 2.93
CA PRO A 31 34.13 11.47 3.10
C PRO A 31 33.06 11.72 4.17
N GLU A 32 33.44 12.42 5.25
CA GLU A 32 32.57 12.90 6.32
C GLU A 32 31.59 13.97 5.81
N THR A 33 30.97 13.78 4.65
CA THR A 33 29.80 14.55 4.25
C THR A 33 28.67 14.13 5.17
N PRO A 34 28.14 15.04 6.01
CA PRO A 34 26.94 14.74 6.76
C PRO A 34 25.85 14.41 5.74
N LEU A 35 25.27 13.21 5.82
CA LEU A 35 23.98 12.94 5.21
C LEU A 35 22.97 13.85 5.93
N ALA A 36 22.88 15.09 5.47
CA ALA A 36 21.85 16.01 5.90
C ALA A 36 20.53 15.44 5.37
N LEU A 37 19.84 14.65 6.20
CA LEU A 37 18.45 14.29 5.98
C LEU A 37 17.64 15.58 6.10
N GLN A 38 17.54 16.32 5.00
CA GLN A 38 16.65 17.45 4.89
C GLN A 38 15.22 16.92 4.82
N PHE A 39 14.53 16.90 5.96
CA PHE A 39 13.08 16.81 5.98
C PHE A 39 12.52 18.10 5.36
N VAL A 40 12.30 18.09 4.04
CA VAL A 40 11.60 19.17 3.36
C VAL A 40 10.11 19.03 3.70
N GLN A 41 9.70 19.68 4.78
CA GLN A 41 8.30 19.80 5.19
C GLN A 41 7.52 20.47 4.05
N GLY A 42 6.49 19.80 3.54
CA GLY A 42 5.58 20.35 2.54
C GLY A 42 5.97 20.14 1.06
N ARG A 43 6.99 19.34 0.75
CA ARG A 43 7.26 18.90 -0.64
C ARG A 43 7.45 17.39 -0.71
N ALA A 44 6.44 16.71 -1.22
CA ALA A 44 6.61 15.38 -1.81
C ALA A 44 7.14 15.47 -3.25
N ASP A 45 7.88 16.54 -3.60
CA ASP A 45 8.54 16.72 -4.91
C ASP A 45 9.92 16.05 -4.84
N VAL A 46 9.93 14.74 -4.62
CA VAL A 46 11.12 13.93 -4.87
C VAL A 46 10.97 13.39 -6.28
N ASP A 47 11.91 13.74 -7.16
CA ASP A 47 11.95 13.15 -8.49
C ASP A 47 12.31 11.68 -8.36
N ILE A 48 11.30 10.84 -8.45
CA ILE A 48 11.45 9.39 -8.47
C ILE A 48 11.44 8.88 -9.90
N SER A 49 11.50 9.72 -10.95
CA SER A 49 11.36 9.31 -12.37
C SER A 49 12.29 8.18 -12.82
N ASP A 50 13.46 8.03 -12.18
CA ASP A 50 14.39 6.94 -12.42
C ASP A 50 13.73 5.55 -12.21
N PRO A 51 14.01 4.55 -13.08
CA PRO A 51 13.50 3.18 -12.93
C PRO A 51 13.82 2.51 -11.59
N SER A 52 14.89 2.94 -10.91
CA SER A 52 15.25 2.45 -9.58
C SER A 52 14.15 2.67 -8.53
N PHE A 53 13.19 3.57 -8.78
CA PHE A 53 12.02 3.80 -7.93
C PHE A 53 10.72 3.21 -8.50
N ASP A 54 10.79 2.32 -9.49
CA ASP A 54 9.61 1.66 -10.04
C ASP A 54 8.83 0.91 -8.95
N PHE A 55 9.52 0.38 -7.93
CA PHE A 55 8.87 -0.26 -6.79
C PHE A 55 7.95 0.72 -6.03
N VAL A 56 8.36 1.99 -5.84
CA VAL A 56 7.53 3.03 -5.21
C VAL A 56 6.32 3.36 -6.09
N ARG A 57 6.54 3.52 -7.40
CA ARG A 57 5.46 3.78 -8.36
C ARG A 57 4.52 2.58 -8.57
N SER A 58 4.97 1.37 -8.24
CA SER A 58 4.15 0.17 -8.31
C SER A 58 3.10 0.08 -7.21
N ILE A 59 3.28 0.82 -6.11
CA ILE A 59 2.36 0.84 -4.98
C ILE A 59 0.98 1.31 -5.44
N ARG A 60 -0.03 0.46 -5.26
CA ARG A 60 -1.44 0.77 -5.45
C ARG A 60 -2.13 0.70 -4.10
N VAL A 61 -2.88 1.76 -3.77
CA VAL A 61 -3.64 1.85 -2.52
C VAL A 61 -5.12 1.88 -2.85
N PHE A 62 -5.87 0.89 -2.41
CA PHE A 62 -7.31 0.81 -2.56
C PHE A 62 -7.96 1.14 -1.22
N GLU A 63 -8.67 2.26 -1.16
CA GLU A 63 -9.54 2.57 -0.04
C GLU A 63 -10.94 2.08 -0.40
N ILE A 64 -11.43 1.10 0.34
CA ILE A 64 -12.63 0.33 0.01
C ILE A 64 -13.66 0.58 1.09
N THR A 65 -14.84 1.02 0.69
CA THR A 65 -16.05 0.91 1.50
C THR A 65 -17.13 0.30 0.64
N TYR A 66 -17.63 -0.86 1.05
CA TYR A 66 -18.72 -1.57 0.40
C TYR A 66 -19.75 -1.98 1.42
N GLN A 67 -21.01 -1.93 1.03
CA GLN A 67 -22.07 -2.59 1.78
C GLN A 67 -23.16 -3.06 0.83
N GLN A 68 -23.81 -4.15 1.20
CA GLN A 68 -25.03 -4.63 0.57
C GLN A 68 -26.01 -5.19 1.61
N HIS A 69 -27.28 -5.14 1.27
CA HIS A 69 -28.36 -5.79 2.02
C HIS A 69 -29.56 -6.01 1.11
N ARG A 70 -30.42 -6.93 1.53
CA ARG A 70 -31.71 -7.15 0.90
C ARG A 70 -32.71 -6.09 1.35
N ASN A 71 -33.43 -5.51 0.40
CA ASN A 71 -34.57 -4.65 0.67
C ASN A 71 -35.80 -5.49 1.06
N ARG A 72 -36.81 -4.81 1.63
CA ARG A 72 -38.08 -5.43 2.03
C ARG A 72 -38.80 -6.13 0.87
N ASP A 73 -38.63 -5.63 -0.35
CA ASP A 73 -39.23 -6.17 -1.58
C ASP A 73 -38.39 -7.29 -2.22
N GLY A 74 -37.36 -7.79 -1.53
CA GLY A 74 -36.53 -8.91 -1.99
C GLY A 74 -35.39 -8.52 -2.95
N GLY A 75 -35.36 -7.28 -3.44
CA GLY A 75 -34.27 -6.74 -4.27
C GLY A 75 -32.97 -6.50 -3.49
N CYS A 76 -31.85 -6.43 -4.19
CA CYS A 76 -30.54 -6.16 -3.60
C CYS A 76 -30.22 -4.67 -3.64
N LYS A 77 -29.81 -4.10 -2.50
CA LYS A 77 -29.29 -2.74 -2.42
C LYS A 77 -27.84 -2.77 -2.00
N SER A 78 -26.98 -2.23 -2.84
CA SER A 78 -25.56 -2.07 -2.56
C SER A 78 -25.14 -0.61 -2.66
N SER A 79 -24.05 -0.27 -1.98
CA SER A 79 -23.37 1.00 -2.14
C SER A 79 -21.87 0.79 -2.02
N GLU A 80 -21.11 1.39 -2.93
CA GLU A 80 -19.66 1.34 -2.95
C GLU A 80 -19.06 2.75 -2.94
N SER A 81 -17.90 2.85 -2.31
CA SER A 81 -16.99 3.98 -2.42
C SER A 81 -15.58 3.40 -2.45
N VAL A 82 -15.04 3.26 -3.65
CA VAL A 82 -13.67 2.75 -3.87
C VAL A 82 -12.83 3.85 -4.49
N TYR A 83 -11.64 4.04 -3.95
CA TYR A 83 -10.64 4.93 -4.52
C TYR A 83 -9.32 4.20 -4.73
N LEU A 84 -8.69 4.46 -5.87
CA LEU A 84 -7.37 3.96 -6.22
C LEU A 84 -6.34 5.08 -6.12
N GLY A 85 -5.35 4.86 -5.27
CA GLY A 85 -4.18 5.68 -5.04
C GLY A 85 -2.94 5.17 -5.77
N SER A 86 -2.08 6.08 -6.21
CA SER A 86 -0.77 5.75 -6.77
C SER A 86 0.20 6.93 -6.76
N TYR A 87 1.49 6.65 -6.87
CA TYR A 87 2.55 7.65 -6.95
C TYR A 87 2.97 7.96 -8.39
N GLY A 88 3.09 9.25 -8.71
CA GLY A 88 3.62 9.73 -9.99
C GLY A 88 5.15 9.86 -9.98
N ALA A 89 5.74 10.19 -11.14
CA ALA A 89 7.19 10.33 -11.29
C ALA A 89 7.83 11.38 -10.36
N GLN A 90 7.06 12.39 -9.93
CA GLN A 90 7.52 13.42 -9.00
C GLN A 90 7.19 13.09 -7.54
N GLY A 91 6.93 11.83 -7.19
CA GLY A 91 6.61 11.41 -5.82
C GLY A 91 5.22 11.83 -5.34
N LYS A 92 4.43 12.53 -6.18
CA LYS A 92 3.08 12.97 -5.84
C LYS A 92 2.12 11.79 -5.76
N TYR A 93 1.39 11.73 -4.65
CA TYR A 93 0.27 10.81 -4.49
C TYR A 93 -0.98 11.37 -5.19
N HIS A 94 -1.59 10.54 -6.02
CA HIS A 94 -2.85 10.84 -6.69
C HIS A 94 -3.89 9.79 -6.31
N ARG A 95 -5.12 10.23 -6.06
CA ARG A 95 -6.26 9.37 -5.75
C ARG A 95 -7.36 9.62 -6.77
N ARG A 96 -7.90 8.56 -7.36
CA ARG A 96 -9.02 8.63 -8.31
C ARG A 96 -10.15 7.71 -7.87
N ARG A 97 -11.38 8.05 -8.25
CA ARG A 97 -12.51 7.14 -8.07
C ARG A 97 -12.26 5.84 -8.85
N SER A 98 -12.61 4.72 -8.24
CA SER A 98 -12.52 3.38 -8.79
C SER A 98 -13.82 2.61 -8.49
N SER A 99 -13.80 1.29 -8.64
CA SER A 99 -14.93 0.39 -8.39
C SER A 99 -14.46 -0.89 -7.71
N VAL A 100 -15.38 -1.63 -7.11
CA VAL A 100 -15.09 -2.96 -6.53
C VAL A 100 -14.49 -3.91 -7.56
N SER A 101 -14.92 -3.87 -8.83
CA SER A 101 -14.39 -4.75 -9.88
C SER A 101 -12.91 -4.52 -10.22
N ALA A 102 -12.33 -3.39 -9.80
CA ALA A 102 -10.92 -3.09 -9.99
C ALA A 102 -10.05 -3.50 -8.79
N VAL A 103 -10.65 -3.91 -7.67
CA VAL A 103 -9.92 -4.38 -6.49
C VAL A 103 -9.31 -5.75 -6.82
N PRO A 104 -8.01 -5.97 -6.57
CA PRO A 104 -7.38 -7.25 -6.81
C PRO A 104 -8.01 -8.38 -5.99
N ALA A 105 -8.08 -9.58 -6.58
CA ALA A 105 -8.64 -10.76 -5.93
C ALA A 105 -7.82 -11.27 -4.73
N THR A 106 -6.62 -10.74 -4.52
CA THR A 106 -5.82 -10.99 -3.30
C THR A 106 -6.29 -10.14 -2.12
N SER A 107 -7.21 -9.20 -2.32
CA SER A 107 -7.91 -8.53 -1.22
C SER A 107 -8.91 -9.48 -0.57
N ASP A 108 -9.18 -9.26 0.71
CA ASP A 108 -10.22 -9.95 1.48
C ASP A 108 -11.65 -9.54 1.05
N LEU A 109 -11.79 -8.56 0.15
CA LEU A 109 -13.09 -8.15 -0.38
C LEU A 109 -13.77 -9.30 -1.14
N SER A 110 -14.84 -9.83 -0.56
CA SER A 110 -15.59 -10.96 -1.11
C SER A 110 -17.08 -10.66 -1.07
N VAL A 111 -17.57 -10.02 -2.14
CA VAL A 111 -18.98 -9.60 -2.25
C VAL A 111 -19.87 -10.82 -2.49
N PRO A 112 -20.80 -11.16 -1.56
CA PRO A 112 -21.68 -12.31 -1.72
C PRO A 112 -22.68 -12.15 -2.86
N ALA A 113 -22.83 -13.18 -3.69
CA ALA A 113 -23.74 -13.17 -4.84
C ALA A 113 -25.24 -13.21 -4.45
N ASP A 114 -25.55 -13.70 -3.25
CA ASP A 114 -26.92 -13.90 -2.75
C ASP A 114 -27.54 -12.66 -2.08
N CYS A 115 -26.83 -11.53 -2.10
CA CYS A 115 -27.22 -10.28 -1.45
C CYS A 115 -27.49 -10.42 0.07
N LEU A 116 -26.84 -11.38 0.73
CA LEU A 116 -26.79 -11.38 2.19
C LEU A 116 -26.12 -10.10 2.69
N GLY A 117 -26.53 -9.68 3.90
CA GLY A 117 -25.99 -8.50 4.56
C GLY A 117 -24.46 -8.60 4.66
N TYR A 118 -23.77 -7.69 3.99
CA TYR A 118 -22.31 -7.67 3.94
C TYR A 118 -21.83 -6.24 3.99
N ARG A 119 -20.77 -6.02 4.78
CA ARG A 119 -20.15 -4.72 4.96
C ARG A 119 -18.65 -4.94 4.97
N HIS A 120 -17.95 -4.17 4.14
CA HIS A 120 -16.51 -4.24 4.00
C HIS A 120 -15.94 -2.83 4.07
N ARG A 121 -14.93 -2.64 4.90
CA ARG A 121 -14.20 -1.38 5.01
C ARG A 121 -12.75 -1.71 5.25
N SER A 122 -11.92 -1.39 4.27
CA SER A 122 -10.50 -1.67 4.36
C SER A 122 -9.67 -0.69 3.54
N VAL A 123 -8.38 -0.67 3.85
CA VAL A 123 -7.35 -0.17 2.97
C VAL A 123 -6.54 -1.38 2.52
N PHE A 124 -6.62 -1.72 1.24
CA PHE A 124 -5.82 -2.76 0.60
C PHE A 124 -4.67 -2.12 -0.16
N VAL A 125 -3.45 -2.60 0.05
CA VAL A 125 -2.24 -2.08 -0.61
C VAL A 125 -1.57 -3.24 -1.32
N GLU A 126 -1.21 -3.06 -2.59
CA GLU A 126 -0.36 -3.99 -3.33
C GLU A 126 0.87 -3.26 -3.89
N TRP A 127 1.97 -3.99 -4.08
CA TRP A 127 3.20 -3.46 -4.66
C TRP A 127 4.02 -4.56 -5.32
N ARG A 128 5.04 -4.13 -6.09
CA ARG A 128 6.19 -4.95 -6.47
C ARG A 128 7.43 -4.38 -5.80
N ASP A 129 8.21 -5.23 -5.15
CA ASP A 129 9.47 -4.82 -4.53
C ASP A 129 10.55 -4.49 -5.59
N ALA A 130 11.74 -4.05 -5.16
CA ALA A 130 12.85 -3.72 -6.06
C ALA A 130 13.37 -4.92 -6.88
N LYS A 131 13.05 -6.15 -6.48
CA LYS A 131 13.36 -7.40 -7.21
C LYS A 131 12.20 -7.86 -8.11
N GLY A 132 11.07 -7.14 -8.10
CA GLY A 132 9.87 -7.43 -8.86
C GLY A 132 8.89 -8.39 -8.18
N SER A 133 9.16 -8.83 -6.95
CA SER A 133 8.28 -9.74 -6.19
C SER A 133 7.01 -9.03 -5.78
N TYR A 134 5.86 -9.70 -5.93
CA TYR A 134 4.56 -9.16 -5.55
C TYR A 134 4.36 -9.24 -4.03
N GLY A 135 3.85 -8.15 -3.44
CA GLY A 135 3.43 -8.09 -2.04
C GLY A 135 2.10 -7.36 -1.90
N HIS A 136 1.36 -7.68 -0.84
CA HIS A 136 0.13 -6.97 -0.49
C HIS A 136 -0.09 -6.97 1.04
N GLU A 137 -0.89 -6.04 1.51
CA GLU A 137 -1.38 -5.96 2.89
C GLU A 137 -2.79 -5.35 2.90
N GLU A 138 -3.62 -5.78 3.85
CA GLU A 138 -4.97 -5.23 4.02
C GLU A 138 -5.25 -4.90 5.50
N VAL A 139 -5.81 -3.73 5.74
CA VAL A 139 -6.20 -3.26 7.08
C VAL A 139 -7.69 -2.93 7.10
N HIS A 140 -8.43 -3.56 8.01
CA HIS A 140 -9.88 -3.41 8.18
C HIS A 140 -10.23 -2.39 9.28
N TYR A 141 -11.34 -1.64 9.16
CA TYR A 141 -11.75 -0.59 10.14
C TYR A 141 -13.24 -0.19 10.18
#